data_AF-A0A4R4MTW3-F1
#
_entry.id   AF-A0A4R4MTW3-F1
#
_cell.length_a   1.000
_cell.length_b   1.000
_cell.length_c   1.000
_cell.angle_alpha   90.00
_cell.angle_beta   90.00
_cell.angle_gamma   90.00
#
_symmetry.space_group_name_H-M   'P 1'
#
loop_
_entity.id
_entity.type
_entity.pdbx_description
1 polymer ?
#
loop_
_entity_poly.entity_id
_entity_poly.type
_entity_poly.pdbx_seq_one_letter_code
_entity_poly.pdbx_strand_id
1 'polypeptide(L)'
;MHDVLDPRDLVPDEAEQLALSGYQVGGLRAAAREAAAEGDLAGLAEVRTRLAELERDPGWDFEEPEDDRVLLEHAATVSPVEAERELLPERIHGAWLGRAVGNTLGKPVEGLTRAEIAAYLRAAGQSPQTGYLPLLDPLPEGVGALHPSAQVATAGRFVDVPRDDDIDWTILALHVLETHGAGFTTEQIAATWLDRVPFTQTYTAERAAYRNLIGGLRPPVTATTDNPYREWIGALIRGDAFGYVSPGDPAGAARMALVDARLSHTANGRYGEMWAAALVAAALAADSVQQALRHALSVVPPRSRLHFALAHVLSLREQGAGRVEALDWVDEALGDYPWVHTVNNAALITIGLLWGGHFMDAVGLTISGGRDTDSNAATVGSVYGALHGRDGIPPELVGTTHVRVRSAVRDFDRIAVAELAARTARLAGTFAPP
;
A
#
# COMPACT_ATOMS: atom_id res chain seq x y z
N MET A 1 11.64 -10.24 -10.52
CA MET A 1 11.57 -10.30 -9.05
C MET A 1 12.86 -9.68 -8.55
N HIS A 2 12.78 -8.64 -7.74
CA HIS A 2 13.94 -7.93 -7.22
C HIS A 2 14.56 -8.73 -6.06
N ASP A 3 15.79 -9.21 -6.22
CA ASP A 3 16.51 -9.95 -5.18
C ASP A 3 17.30 -8.98 -4.30
N VAL A 4 16.84 -8.82 -3.06
CA VAL A 4 17.49 -7.96 -2.06
C VAL A 4 18.84 -8.50 -1.60
N LEU A 5 19.28 -9.68 -2.03
CA LEU A 5 20.58 -10.25 -1.71
C LEU A 5 21.58 -10.09 -2.86
N ASP A 6 21.13 -9.60 -4.01
CA ASP A 6 21.94 -9.52 -5.23
C ASP A 6 22.26 -8.06 -5.59
N PRO A 7 23.54 -7.63 -5.58
CA PRO A 7 23.91 -6.29 -6.01
C PRO A 7 23.57 -5.99 -7.49
N ARG A 8 23.36 -7.02 -8.32
CA ARG A 8 22.94 -6.85 -9.72
C ARG A 8 21.52 -6.29 -9.84
N ASP A 9 20.69 -6.47 -8.82
CA ASP A 9 19.37 -5.84 -8.74
C ASP A 9 19.46 -4.54 -7.94
N LEU A 10 20.10 -4.57 -6.76
CA LEU A 10 20.11 -3.44 -5.83
C LEU A 10 20.75 -2.16 -6.40
N VAL A 11 21.86 -2.25 -7.13
CA VAL A 11 22.59 -1.06 -7.59
C VAL A 11 21.88 -0.35 -8.75
N PRO A 12 21.38 -1.04 -9.80
CA PRO A 12 20.50 -0.41 -10.79
C PRO A 12 19.23 0.19 -10.18
N ASP A 13 18.61 -0.52 -9.23
CA ASP A 13 17.40 -0.05 -8.55
C ASP A 13 17.68 1.20 -7.71
N GLU A 14 18.85 1.29 -7.04
CA GLU A 14 19.25 2.49 -6.29
C GLU A 14 19.45 3.69 -7.21
N ALA A 15 20.08 3.48 -8.37
CA ALA A 15 20.22 4.53 -9.38
C ALA A 15 18.85 5.02 -9.89
N GLU A 16 17.87 4.13 -10.01
CA GLU A 16 16.50 4.47 -10.39
C GLU A 16 15.77 5.23 -9.28
N GLN A 17 15.83 4.74 -8.04
CA GLN A 17 15.23 5.42 -6.88
C GLN A 17 15.78 6.82 -6.67
N LEU A 18 17.10 7.00 -6.78
CA LEU A 18 17.75 8.31 -6.67
C LEU A 18 17.28 9.26 -7.79
N ALA A 19 17.20 8.79 -9.03
CA ALA A 19 16.70 9.59 -10.14
C ALA A 19 15.25 10.06 -9.91
N LEU A 20 14.37 9.16 -9.45
CA LEU A 20 12.97 9.49 -9.11
C LEU A 20 12.86 10.48 -7.96
N SER A 21 13.86 10.52 -7.08
CA SER A 21 13.91 11.34 -5.86
C SER A 21 14.74 12.62 -6.03
N GLY A 22 14.96 13.03 -7.28
CA GLY A 22 15.58 14.31 -7.64
C GLY A 22 17.11 14.33 -7.61
N TYR A 23 17.79 13.19 -7.60
CA TYR A 23 19.26 13.16 -7.64
C TYR A 23 19.79 13.13 -9.06
N GLN A 24 20.94 13.78 -9.28
CA GLN A 24 21.59 13.87 -10.59
C GLN A 24 22.41 12.60 -10.89
N VAL A 25 21.71 11.53 -11.25
CA VAL A 25 22.31 10.20 -11.46
C VAL A 25 23.16 10.13 -12.75
N GLY A 26 22.83 10.93 -13.76
CA GLY A 26 23.59 11.00 -15.02
C GLY A 26 23.84 9.63 -15.65
N GLY A 27 25.09 9.36 -16.04
CA GLY A 27 25.49 8.08 -16.65
C GLY A 27 25.54 6.88 -15.71
N LEU A 28 25.40 7.07 -14.39
CA LEU A 28 25.54 5.99 -13.40
C LEU A 28 24.45 4.92 -13.54
N ARG A 29 23.23 5.30 -13.96
CA ARG A 29 22.14 4.33 -14.18
C ARG A 29 22.46 3.37 -15.33
N ALA A 30 23.04 3.88 -16.42
CA ALA A 30 23.47 3.05 -17.54
C ALA A 30 24.64 2.14 -17.14
N ALA A 31 25.63 2.69 -16.44
CA ALA A 31 26.78 1.92 -15.95
C ALA A 31 26.36 0.81 -14.96
N ALA A 32 25.40 1.08 -14.06
CA ALA A 32 24.86 0.07 -13.15
C ALA A 32 24.22 -1.09 -13.92
N ARG A 33 23.39 -0.79 -14.93
CA ARG A 33 22.71 -1.79 -15.75
C ARG A 33 23.68 -2.62 -16.59
N GLU A 34 24.71 -1.98 -17.15
CA GLU A 34 25.77 -2.66 -17.92
C GLU A 34 26.57 -3.61 -17.02
N ALA A 35 27.07 -3.13 -15.88
CA ALA A 35 27.81 -3.96 -14.93
C ALA A 35 26.95 -5.13 -14.39
N ALA A 36 25.65 -4.89 -14.15
CA ALA A 36 24.73 -5.94 -13.73
C ALA A 36 24.55 -7.03 -14.80
N ALA A 37 24.39 -6.63 -16.07
CA ALA A 37 24.23 -7.54 -17.20
C ALA A 37 25.48 -8.38 -17.46
N GLU A 38 26.67 -7.81 -17.23
CA GLU A 38 27.96 -8.49 -17.39
C GLU A 38 28.35 -9.33 -16.16
N GLY A 39 27.66 -9.16 -15.03
CA GLY A 39 28.03 -9.78 -13.76
C GLY A 39 29.29 -9.18 -13.14
N ASP A 40 29.64 -7.93 -13.48
CA ASP A 40 30.78 -7.21 -12.93
C ASP A 40 30.48 -6.66 -11.54
N LEU A 41 30.73 -7.48 -10.52
CA LEU A 41 30.53 -7.11 -9.12
C LEU A 41 31.46 -5.97 -8.66
N ALA A 42 32.64 -5.82 -9.27
CA ALA A 42 33.57 -4.74 -8.92
C ALA A 42 33.07 -3.40 -9.47
N GLY A 43 32.61 -3.38 -10.72
CA GLY A 43 31.96 -2.23 -11.33
C GLY A 43 30.70 -1.81 -10.59
N LEU A 44 29.85 -2.76 -10.16
CA LEU A 44 28.68 -2.46 -9.33
C LEU A 44 29.05 -1.80 -7.99
N ALA A 45 30.13 -2.25 -7.35
CA ALA A 45 30.60 -1.65 -6.10
C ALA A 45 31.14 -0.23 -6.30
N GLU A 46 31.82 0.04 -7.41
CA GLU A 46 32.26 1.38 -7.78
C GLU A 46 31.06 2.31 -8.04
N VAL A 47 30.10 1.86 -8.85
CA VAL A 47 28.88 2.62 -9.12
C VAL A 47 28.11 2.91 -7.83
N ARG A 48 27.95 1.92 -6.96
CA ARG A 48 27.30 2.09 -5.65
C ARG A 48 27.97 3.17 -4.81
N THR A 49 29.30 3.20 -4.75
CA THR A 49 30.05 4.22 -4.00
C THR A 49 29.76 5.61 -4.56
N ARG A 50 29.76 5.75 -5.89
CA ARG A 50 29.48 7.02 -6.57
C ARG A 50 28.03 7.48 -6.39
N LEU A 51 27.06 6.55 -6.36
CA LEU A 51 25.66 6.86 -6.06
C LEU A 51 25.49 7.43 -4.64
N ALA A 52 26.22 6.89 -3.66
CA ALA A 52 26.16 7.35 -2.27
C ALA A 52 26.76 8.76 -2.06
N GLU A 53 27.55 9.26 -3.01
CA GLU A 53 28.14 10.59 -3.01
C GLU A 53 27.28 11.63 -3.75
N LEU A 54 26.15 11.23 -4.35
CA LEU A 54 25.28 12.14 -5.07
C LEU A 54 24.57 13.11 -4.13
N GLU A 55 24.48 14.36 -4.58
CA GLU A 55 23.61 15.36 -3.98
C GLU A 55 22.31 15.47 -4.78
N ARG A 56 21.22 15.81 -4.08
CA ARG A 56 19.94 16.12 -4.70
C ARG A 56 20.10 17.38 -5.55
N ASP A 57 19.46 17.40 -6.71
CA ASP A 57 19.44 18.56 -7.60
C ASP A 57 18.94 19.80 -6.84
N PRO A 58 19.73 20.90 -6.80
CA PRO A 58 19.27 22.17 -6.23
C PRO A 58 18.01 22.73 -6.91
N GLY A 59 17.71 22.30 -8.13
CA GLY A 59 16.49 22.64 -8.88
C GLY A 59 15.31 21.70 -8.65
N TRP A 60 15.38 20.78 -7.68
CA TRP A 60 14.27 19.88 -7.37
C TRP A 60 13.04 20.63 -6.85
N ASP A 61 11.89 20.40 -7.50
CA ASP A 61 10.65 21.19 -7.28
C ASP A 61 9.91 20.87 -5.96
N PHE A 62 10.24 19.74 -5.31
CA PHE A 62 9.51 19.22 -4.16
C PHE A 62 10.25 19.41 -2.83
N GLU A 63 9.48 19.66 -1.77
CA GLU A 63 9.97 19.67 -0.39
C GLU A 63 9.41 18.44 0.33
N GLU A 64 10.30 17.52 0.69
CA GLU A 64 9.95 16.21 1.25
C GLU A 64 10.67 16.03 2.59
N PRO A 65 10.12 16.58 3.69
CA PRO A 65 10.74 16.51 5.00
C PRO A 65 10.74 15.07 5.55
N GLU A 66 11.89 14.62 6.03
CA GLU A 66 12.05 13.30 6.65
C GLU A 66 12.16 13.35 8.18
N ASP A 67 12.20 14.56 8.75
CA ASP A 67 12.23 14.78 10.18
C ASP A 67 10.87 14.47 10.82
N ASP A 68 10.85 13.49 11.71
CA ASP A 68 9.59 13.02 12.29
C ASP A 68 8.90 14.08 13.14
N ARG A 69 9.63 15.02 13.76
CA ARG A 69 9.00 16.12 14.50
C ARG A 69 8.25 17.04 13.54
N VAL A 70 8.84 17.38 12.40
CA VAL A 70 8.16 18.17 11.35
C VAL A 70 6.92 17.47 10.83
N LEU A 71 7.00 16.17 10.55
CA LEU A 71 5.87 15.38 10.07
C LEU A 71 4.74 15.26 11.11
N LEU A 72 5.09 15.06 12.37
CA LEU A 72 4.13 15.00 13.48
C LEU A 72 3.49 16.36 13.77
N GLU A 73 4.26 17.44 13.74
CA GLU A 73 3.75 18.81 13.89
C GLU A 73 2.76 19.15 12.77
N HIS A 74 3.08 18.76 11.53
CA HIS A 74 2.18 18.91 10.38
C HIS A 74 0.90 18.10 10.56
N ALA A 75 1.00 16.80 10.84
CA ALA A 75 -0.17 15.93 11.03
C ALA A 75 -1.05 16.35 12.22
N ALA A 76 -0.47 16.91 13.29
CA ALA A 76 -1.21 17.40 14.45
C ALA A 76 -2.11 18.61 14.15
N THR A 77 -1.96 19.26 12.99
CA THR A 77 -2.87 20.34 12.55
C THR A 77 -4.21 19.82 12.05
N VAL A 78 -4.33 18.51 11.81
CA VAL A 78 -5.54 17.89 11.27
C VAL A 78 -6.57 17.68 12.37
N SER A 79 -7.74 18.31 12.20
CA SER A 79 -8.84 18.15 13.14
C SER A 79 -9.44 16.74 13.10
N PRO A 80 -9.84 16.19 14.24
CA PRO A 80 -10.58 14.93 14.29
C PRO A 80 -11.97 15.09 13.64
N VAL A 81 -12.52 13.96 13.22
CA VAL A 81 -13.89 13.81 12.70
C VAL A 81 -14.70 13.02 13.73
N GLU A 82 -15.88 13.49 14.09
CA GLU A 82 -16.70 12.80 15.08
C GLU A 82 -17.21 11.46 14.53
N ALA A 83 -16.88 10.37 15.22
CA ALA A 83 -17.28 9.02 14.82
C ALA A 83 -18.51 8.56 15.61
N GLU A 84 -19.49 7.98 14.91
CA GLU A 84 -20.65 7.33 15.52
C GLU A 84 -20.24 6.01 16.18
N ARG A 85 -19.95 6.06 17.49
CA ARG A 85 -19.42 4.93 18.27
C ARG A 85 -20.24 3.64 18.14
N GLU A 86 -21.55 3.74 18.00
CA GLU A 86 -22.46 2.60 17.87
C GLU A 86 -22.29 1.86 16.53
N LEU A 87 -21.87 2.55 15.47
CA LEU A 87 -21.66 1.98 14.13
C LEU A 87 -20.27 1.37 13.95
N LEU A 88 -19.30 1.74 14.82
CA LEU A 88 -17.89 1.35 14.67
C LEU A 88 -17.65 -0.16 14.59
N PRO A 89 -18.30 -1.04 15.38
CA PRO A 89 -18.07 -2.48 15.24
C PRO A 89 -18.39 -3.01 13.83
N GLU A 90 -19.50 -2.54 13.23
CA GLU A 90 -19.92 -2.98 11.89
C GLU A 90 -19.09 -2.34 10.78
N ARG A 91 -18.65 -1.08 10.97
CA ARG A 91 -17.73 -0.38 10.06
C ARG A 91 -16.32 -0.97 10.07
N ILE A 92 -15.78 -1.31 11.24
CA ILE A 92 -14.48 -1.98 11.39
C ILE A 92 -14.53 -3.40 10.78
N HIS A 93 -15.64 -4.13 10.99
CA HIS A 93 -15.83 -5.42 10.33
C HIS A 93 -15.93 -5.27 8.81
N GLY A 94 -16.68 -4.27 8.34
CA GLY A 94 -16.71 -3.91 6.93
C GLY A 94 -15.32 -3.63 6.38
N ALA A 95 -14.49 -2.88 7.09
CA ALA A 95 -13.15 -2.54 6.62
C ALA A 95 -12.26 -3.77 6.46
N TRP A 96 -12.21 -4.66 7.45
CA TRP A 96 -11.46 -5.92 7.35
C TRP A 96 -11.98 -6.82 6.22
N LEU A 97 -13.30 -6.94 6.08
CA LEU A 97 -13.91 -7.78 5.07
C LEU A 97 -13.70 -7.22 3.66
N GLY A 98 -13.86 -5.91 3.50
CA GLY A 98 -13.68 -5.20 2.24
C GLY A 98 -12.23 -5.28 1.79
N ARG A 99 -11.28 -5.15 2.71
CA ARG A 99 -9.86 -5.38 2.46
C ARG A 99 -9.60 -6.78 1.91
N ALA A 100 -10.11 -7.81 2.59
CA ALA A 100 -9.91 -9.20 2.19
C ALA A 100 -10.51 -9.52 0.81
N VAL A 101 -11.71 -9.02 0.53
CA VAL A 101 -12.39 -9.17 -0.78
C VAL A 101 -11.63 -8.42 -1.87
N GLY A 102 -11.28 -7.15 -1.62
CA GLY A 102 -10.55 -6.31 -2.56
C GLY A 102 -9.20 -6.89 -2.94
N ASN A 103 -8.40 -7.30 -1.94
CA ASN A 103 -7.12 -7.97 -2.16
C ASN A 103 -7.29 -9.19 -3.08
N THR A 104 -8.21 -10.10 -2.73
CA THR A 104 -8.48 -11.33 -3.51
C THR A 104 -8.89 -11.04 -4.96
N LEU A 105 -9.71 -10.00 -5.19
CA LEU A 105 -10.16 -9.61 -6.53
C LEU A 105 -9.02 -9.10 -7.42
N GLY A 106 -8.04 -8.40 -6.84
CA GLY A 106 -6.90 -7.82 -7.56
C GLY A 106 -5.76 -8.80 -7.82
N LYS A 107 -5.59 -9.85 -7.02
CA LYS A 107 -4.36 -10.69 -7.07
C LYS A 107 -4.05 -11.30 -8.44
N PRO A 108 -5.02 -11.84 -9.21
CA PRO A 108 -4.69 -12.56 -10.44
C PRO A 108 -4.01 -11.72 -11.51
N VAL A 109 -4.21 -10.40 -11.48
CA VAL A 109 -3.77 -9.45 -12.52
C VAL A 109 -2.76 -8.42 -12.00
N GLU A 110 -2.20 -8.67 -10.83
CA GLU A 110 -1.14 -7.86 -10.22
C GLU A 110 0.07 -7.74 -11.16
N GLY A 111 0.59 -6.51 -11.29
CA GLY A 111 1.70 -6.19 -12.17
C GLY A 111 1.33 -6.00 -13.65
N LEU A 112 0.10 -6.28 -14.05
CA LEU A 112 -0.34 -6.05 -15.43
C LEU A 112 -0.60 -4.58 -15.72
N THR A 113 -0.40 -4.20 -16.98
CA THR A 113 -0.80 -2.89 -17.50
C THR A 113 -2.32 -2.79 -17.69
N ARG A 114 -2.85 -1.57 -17.78
CA ARG A 114 -4.27 -1.32 -18.09
C ARG A 114 -4.72 -2.03 -19.37
N ALA A 115 -3.87 -2.06 -20.40
CA ALA A 115 -4.17 -2.70 -21.67
C ALA A 115 -4.29 -4.22 -21.55
N GLU A 116 -3.38 -4.85 -20.80
CA GLU A 116 -3.39 -6.29 -20.52
C GLU A 116 -4.62 -6.68 -19.69
N ILE A 117 -4.95 -5.91 -18.65
CA ILE A 117 -6.15 -6.14 -17.84
C ILE A 117 -7.40 -6.00 -18.70
N ALA A 118 -7.51 -4.96 -19.51
CA ALA A 118 -8.66 -4.79 -20.40
C ALA A 118 -8.81 -5.96 -21.40
N ALA A 119 -7.70 -6.50 -21.92
CA ALA A 119 -7.72 -7.70 -22.76
C ALA A 119 -8.20 -8.94 -21.97
N TYR A 120 -7.68 -9.13 -20.77
CA TYR A 120 -8.07 -10.23 -19.88
C TYR A 120 -9.55 -10.19 -19.51
N LEU A 121 -10.04 -9.03 -19.08
CA LEU A 121 -11.44 -8.80 -18.70
C LEU A 121 -12.41 -9.07 -19.87
N ARG A 122 -12.07 -8.65 -21.10
CA ARG A 122 -12.87 -8.96 -22.29
C ARG A 122 -12.93 -10.46 -22.56
N ALA A 123 -11.79 -11.15 -22.50
CA ALA A 123 -11.72 -12.60 -22.72
C ALA A 123 -12.48 -13.40 -21.64
N ALA A 124 -12.46 -12.91 -20.40
CA ALA A 124 -13.19 -13.49 -19.28
C ALA A 124 -14.70 -13.16 -19.27
N GLY A 125 -15.18 -12.29 -20.16
CA GLY A 125 -16.57 -11.80 -20.13
C GLY A 125 -16.90 -10.91 -18.93
N GLN A 126 -15.90 -10.28 -18.32
CA GLN A 126 -16.01 -9.41 -17.15
C GLN A 126 -15.44 -8.02 -17.44
N SER A 127 -15.97 -7.29 -18.42
CA SER A 127 -15.56 -5.92 -18.74
C SER A 127 -16.72 -4.94 -18.52
N PRO A 128 -16.80 -4.21 -17.38
CA PRO A 128 -15.84 -4.17 -16.27
C PRO A 128 -15.89 -5.43 -15.38
N GLN A 129 -14.90 -5.58 -14.49
CA GLN A 129 -14.82 -6.71 -13.57
C GLN A 129 -16.06 -6.75 -12.66
N THR A 130 -16.69 -7.92 -12.55
CA THR A 130 -17.93 -8.11 -11.77
C THR A 130 -17.77 -9.10 -10.61
N GLY A 131 -16.64 -9.79 -10.52
CA GLY A 131 -16.30 -10.64 -9.39
C GLY A 131 -14.92 -11.26 -9.54
N TYR A 132 -14.73 -12.43 -8.96
CA TYR A 132 -13.46 -13.16 -9.08
C TYR A 132 -13.23 -13.60 -10.53
N LEU A 133 -12.01 -13.38 -11.01
CA LEU A 133 -11.64 -13.71 -12.38
C LEU A 133 -11.46 -15.23 -12.53
N PRO A 134 -11.94 -15.85 -13.63
CA PRO A 134 -11.61 -17.22 -13.95
C PRO A 134 -10.13 -17.33 -14.34
N LEU A 135 -9.50 -18.48 -14.11
CA LEU A 135 -8.17 -18.74 -14.67
C LEU A 135 -8.31 -19.18 -16.14
N LEU A 136 -7.98 -18.28 -17.07
CA LEU A 136 -8.00 -18.56 -18.51
C LEU A 136 -6.76 -19.35 -18.96
N ASP A 137 -6.98 -20.36 -19.80
CA ASP A 137 -5.95 -21.12 -20.52
C ASP A 137 -6.52 -21.51 -21.90
N PRO A 138 -5.95 -21.03 -23.03
CA PRO A 138 -4.79 -20.14 -23.10
C PRO A 138 -5.06 -18.72 -22.58
N LEU A 139 -3.99 -17.98 -22.25
CA LEU A 139 -4.08 -16.55 -21.96
C LEU A 139 -4.48 -15.78 -23.23
N PRO A 140 -5.25 -14.68 -23.09
CA PRO A 140 -5.65 -13.86 -24.22
C PRO A 140 -4.44 -13.13 -24.84
N GLU A 141 -4.56 -12.80 -26.13
CA GLU A 141 -3.53 -12.07 -26.87
C GLU A 141 -3.15 -10.76 -26.16
N GLY A 142 -1.85 -10.50 -26.06
CA GLY A 142 -1.29 -9.32 -25.39
C GLY A 142 -1.04 -9.50 -23.89
N VAL A 143 -1.57 -10.54 -23.24
CA VAL A 143 -1.30 -10.82 -21.82
C VAL A 143 -0.17 -11.83 -21.70
N GLY A 144 1.00 -11.38 -21.21
CA GLY A 144 2.21 -12.20 -21.16
C GLY A 144 2.14 -13.32 -20.12
N ALA A 145 1.92 -12.97 -18.85
CA ALA A 145 1.78 -13.90 -17.74
C ALA A 145 0.91 -13.29 -16.65
N LEU A 146 0.17 -14.12 -15.93
CA LEU A 146 -0.53 -13.70 -14.71
C LEU A 146 0.41 -13.75 -13.51
N HIS A 147 0.05 -13.02 -12.46
CA HIS A 147 0.75 -13.14 -11.20
C HIS A 147 0.69 -14.58 -10.67
N PRO A 148 1.75 -15.14 -10.05
CA PRO A 148 1.75 -16.52 -9.55
C PRO A 148 0.59 -16.86 -8.60
N SER A 149 0.06 -15.86 -7.88
CA SER A 149 -1.10 -16.01 -7.00
C SER A 149 -2.40 -16.35 -7.76
N ALA A 150 -2.48 -16.13 -9.08
CA ALA A 150 -3.66 -16.46 -9.88
C ALA A 150 -4.06 -17.95 -9.75
N GLN A 151 -3.11 -18.84 -9.50
CA GLN A 151 -3.37 -20.27 -9.28
C GLN A 151 -4.16 -20.56 -8.00
N VAL A 152 -4.18 -19.62 -7.05
CA VAL A 152 -4.83 -19.75 -5.73
C VAL A 152 -5.81 -18.64 -5.43
N ALA A 153 -5.96 -17.63 -6.30
CA ALA A 153 -6.83 -16.46 -6.07
C ALA A 153 -7.88 -16.23 -7.17
N THR A 154 -7.96 -17.10 -8.17
CA THR A 154 -9.02 -17.07 -9.20
C THR A 154 -10.28 -17.80 -8.76
N ALA A 155 -11.41 -17.50 -9.42
CA ALA A 155 -12.72 -18.05 -9.11
C ALA A 155 -12.69 -19.59 -8.98
N GLY A 156 -13.18 -20.09 -7.84
CA GLY A 156 -13.25 -21.53 -7.55
C GLY A 156 -11.94 -22.19 -7.10
N ARG A 157 -10.86 -21.42 -6.90
CA ARG A 157 -9.54 -21.96 -6.49
C ARG A 157 -9.17 -21.74 -5.03
N PHE A 158 -10.01 -21.08 -4.25
CA PHE A 158 -9.79 -20.80 -2.84
C PHE A 158 -11.01 -21.14 -1.99
N VAL A 159 -10.76 -21.50 -0.74
CA VAL A 159 -11.78 -21.85 0.27
C VAL A 159 -11.72 -20.96 1.51
N ASP A 160 -10.59 -20.26 1.67
CA ASP A 160 -10.32 -19.21 2.66
C ASP A 160 -9.71 -18.04 1.86
N VAL A 161 -9.65 -16.83 2.42
CA VAL A 161 -8.97 -15.69 1.79
C VAL A 161 -7.53 -16.12 1.48
N PRO A 162 -7.06 -16.05 0.22
CA PRO A 162 -5.70 -16.39 -0.14
C PRO A 162 -4.71 -15.56 0.68
N ARG A 163 -3.56 -16.17 1.01
CA ARG A 163 -2.52 -15.46 1.75
C ARG A 163 -1.98 -14.33 0.89
N ASP A 164 -1.73 -13.20 1.54
CA ASP A 164 -1.02 -12.08 0.98
C ASP A 164 -0.24 -11.31 2.05
N ASP A 165 0.81 -10.56 1.68
CA ASP A 165 1.54 -9.76 2.67
C ASP A 165 0.73 -8.56 3.15
N ASP A 166 -0.17 -7.99 2.35
CA ASP A 166 -1.17 -7.01 2.76
C ASP A 166 -1.87 -7.36 4.08
N ILE A 167 -2.50 -8.53 4.09
CA ILE A 167 -3.28 -8.98 5.24
C ILE A 167 -2.34 -9.43 6.37
N ASP A 168 -1.16 -9.98 6.05
CA ASP A 168 -0.16 -10.35 7.05
C ASP A 168 0.32 -9.13 7.85
N TRP A 169 0.66 -8.03 7.17
CA TRP A 169 1.10 -6.81 7.84
C TRP A 169 -0.02 -6.19 8.68
N THR A 170 -1.26 -6.21 8.19
CA THR A 170 -2.41 -5.70 8.93
C THR A 170 -2.65 -6.51 10.21
N ILE A 171 -2.53 -7.85 10.13
CA ILE A 171 -2.61 -8.76 11.28
C ILE A 171 -1.45 -8.51 12.26
N LEU A 172 -0.24 -8.32 11.74
CA LEU A 172 0.95 -8.05 12.55
C LEU A 172 0.85 -6.73 13.31
N ALA A 173 0.37 -5.67 12.67
CA ALA A 173 0.16 -4.37 13.28
C ALA A 173 -0.89 -4.44 14.40
N LEU A 174 -1.99 -5.18 14.18
CA LEU A 174 -2.96 -5.47 15.25
C LEU A 174 -2.29 -6.18 16.45
N HIS A 175 -1.44 -7.17 16.19
CA HIS A 175 -0.69 -7.86 17.25
C HIS A 175 0.27 -6.92 18.01
N VAL A 176 0.98 -6.03 17.31
CA VAL A 176 1.84 -5.00 17.92
C VAL A 176 1.01 -4.10 18.83
N LEU A 177 -0.13 -3.60 18.35
CA LEU A 177 -1.01 -2.71 19.11
C LEU A 177 -1.59 -3.39 20.37
N GLU A 178 -1.98 -4.66 20.29
CA GLU A 178 -2.44 -5.42 21.46
C GLU A 178 -1.32 -5.68 22.48
N THR A 179 -0.09 -5.82 22.01
CA THR A 179 1.06 -6.17 22.87
C THR A 179 1.69 -4.95 23.52
N HIS A 180 1.77 -3.82 22.80
CA HIS A 180 2.52 -2.64 23.19
C HIS A 180 1.66 -1.38 23.37
N GLY A 181 0.38 -1.42 22.98
CA GLY A 181 -0.51 -0.25 22.97
C GLY A 181 -0.16 0.74 21.85
N ALA A 182 -0.88 1.88 21.81
CA ALA A 182 -0.68 2.93 20.79
C ALA A 182 0.67 3.67 20.91
N GLY A 183 1.42 3.45 21.99
CA GLY A 183 2.75 4.03 22.24
C GLY A 183 3.91 3.11 21.87
N PHE A 184 3.70 2.17 20.94
CA PHE A 184 4.73 1.26 20.47
C PHE A 184 5.91 2.02 19.84
N THR A 185 7.05 1.34 19.74
CA THR A 185 8.30 1.87 19.16
C THR A 185 8.68 1.11 17.90
N THR A 186 9.47 1.74 17.02
CA THR A 186 9.99 1.09 15.81
C THR A 186 10.84 -0.14 16.16
N GLU A 187 11.55 -0.13 17.30
CA GLU A 187 12.32 -1.27 17.80
C GLU A 187 11.42 -2.45 18.20
N GLN A 188 10.25 -2.20 18.79
CA GLN A 188 9.27 -3.24 19.11
C GLN A 188 8.66 -3.84 17.84
N ILE A 189 8.40 -3.02 16.82
CA ILE A 189 7.96 -3.51 15.51
C ILE A 189 9.03 -4.40 14.88
N ALA A 190 10.28 -3.94 14.87
CA ALA A 190 11.41 -4.70 14.34
C ALA A 190 11.58 -6.07 15.05
N ALA A 191 11.46 -6.07 16.39
CA ALA A 191 11.48 -7.31 17.16
C ALA A 191 10.31 -8.24 16.81
N THR A 192 9.12 -7.67 16.59
CA THR A 192 7.92 -8.43 16.20
C THR A 192 8.07 -9.04 14.81
N TRP A 193 8.66 -8.32 13.85
CA TRP A 193 8.97 -8.85 12.51
C TRP A 193 9.87 -10.09 12.59
N LEU A 194 10.97 -9.98 13.34
CA LEU A 194 11.94 -11.06 13.54
C LEU A 194 11.32 -12.30 14.21
N ASP A 195 10.35 -12.10 15.10
CA ASP A 195 9.70 -13.17 15.84
C ASP A 195 8.55 -13.84 15.07
N ARG A 196 7.80 -13.06 14.28
CA ARG A 196 6.47 -13.48 13.79
C ARG A 196 6.38 -13.67 12.28
N VAL A 197 7.27 -13.08 11.48
CA VAL A 197 7.16 -13.08 10.02
C VAL A 197 8.37 -13.78 9.38
N PRO A 198 8.16 -14.80 8.54
CA PRO A 198 9.26 -15.40 7.79
C PRO A 198 9.86 -14.41 6.78
N PHE A 199 11.18 -14.28 6.75
CA PHE A 199 11.92 -13.42 5.81
C PHE A 199 11.54 -13.61 4.32
N THR A 200 11.28 -14.84 3.90
CA THR A 200 10.91 -15.15 2.51
C THR A 200 9.46 -14.79 2.17
N GLN A 201 8.71 -14.22 3.11
CA GLN A 201 7.30 -13.80 2.95
C GLN A 201 7.13 -12.28 3.00
N THR A 202 8.21 -11.51 3.17
CA THR A 202 8.23 -10.03 3.07
C THR A 202 8.79 -9.60 1.74
N TYR A 203 8.41 -8.49 1.12
CA TYR A 203 8.90 -8.14 -0.23
C TYR A 203 9.74 -6.85 -0.23
N THR A 204 10.47 -6.63 -1.33
CA THR A 204 11.10 -5.33 -1.67
C THR A 204 11.70 -4.58 -0.47
N ALA A 205 11.10 -3.47 -0.02
CA ALA A 205 11.60 -2.60 1.03
C ALA A 205 11.63 -3.28 2.39
N GLU A 206 10.57 -4.02 2.71
CA GLU A 206 10.46 -4.80 3.93
C GLU A 206 11.51 -5.90 3.96
N ARG A 207 11.73 -6.59 2.83
CA ARG A 207 12.74 -7.65 2.75
C ARG A 207 14.15 -7.07 2.87
N ALA A 208 14.44 -5.93 2.27
CA ALA A 208 15.71 -5.22 2.46
C ALA A 208 15.91 -4.80 3.93
N ALA A 209 14.89 -4.20 4.56
CA ALA A 209 14.94 -3.82 5.96
C ALA A 209 15.09 -5.03 6.89
N TYR A 210 14.40 -6.14 6.61
CA TYR A 210 14.52 -7.38 7.38
C TYR A 210 15.93 -7.97 7.26
N ARG A 211 16.50 -8.03 6.05
CA ARG A 211 17.90 -8.42 5.81
C ARG A 211 18.84 -7.56 6.66
N ASN A 212 18.61 -6.25 6.70
CA ASN A 212 19.39 -5.30 7.48
C ASN A 212 19.28 -5.56 9.00
N LEU A 213 18.08 -5.89 9.51
CA LEU A 213 17.88 -6.27 10.91
C LEU A 213 18.66 -7.53 11.27
N ILE A 214 18.58 -8.58 10.44
CA ILE A 214 19.36 -9.82 10.64
C ILE A 214 20.87 -9.51 10.63
N GLY A 215 21.30 -8.57 9.78
CA GLY A 215 22.67 -8.06 9.72
C GLY A 215 23.10 -7.20 10.92
N GLY A 216 22.22 -6.96 11.90
CA GLY A 216 22.52 -6.21 13.12
C GLY A 216 22.34 -4.69 13.01
N LEU A 217 21.80 -4.19 11.89
CA LEU A 217 21.43 -2.79 11.77
C LEU A 217 20.16 -2.49 12.57
N ARG A 218 20.00 -1.22 12.97
CA ARG A 218 18.84 -0.74 13.74
C ARG A 218 18.15 0.40 13.01
N PRO A 219 16.84 0.58 13.23
CA PRO A 219 16.12 1.75 12.72
C PRO A 219 16.79 3.07 13.16
N PRO A 220 16.73 4.13 12.35
CA PRO A 220 16.14 4.18 11.01
C PRO A 220 17.08 3.68 9.88
N VAL A 221 18.32 3.30 10.18
CA VAL A 221 19.35 2.93 9.16
C VAL A 221 18.97 1.69 8.36
N THR A 222 18.08 0.85 8.91
CA THR A 222 17.46 -0.29 8.22
C THR A 222 16.69 0.10 6.97
N ALA A 223 16.11 1.30 6.92
CA ALA A 223 15.31 1.79 5.81
C ALA A 223 16.14 2.27 4.62
N THR A 224 17.41 2.65 4.83
CA THR A 224 18.24 3.30 3.79
C THR A 224 19.45 2.47 3.35
N THR A 225 19.91 1.52 4.17
CA THR A 225 21.07 0.69 3.79
C THR A 225 20.67 -0.33 2.73
N ASP A 226 21.18 -0.20 1.50
CA ASP A 226 20.91 -1.12 0.39
C ASP A 226 19.41 -1.41 0.23
N ASN A 227 18.62 -0.35 0.31
CA ASN A 227 17.17 -0.40 0.19
C ASN A 227 16.68 0.64 -0.83
N PRO A 228 16.74 0.30 -2.13
CA PRO A 228 16.25 1.16 -3.19
C PRO A 228 14.72 1.25 -3.25
N TYR A 229 14.01 0.38 -2.50
CA TYR A 229 12.56 0.25 -2.54
C TYR A 229 11.84 1.14 -1.52
N ARG A 230 12.58 1.99 -0.79
CA ARG A 230 12.12 2.79 0.37
C ARG A 230 10.97 3.77 0.11
N GLU A 231 10.60 4.02 -1.14
CA GLU A 231 9.40 4.81 -1.55
C GLU A 231 8.37 3.97 -2.33
N TRP A 232 8.45 2.64 -2.23
CA TRP A 232 7.45 1.73 -2.79
C TRP A 232 6.27 1.56 -1.83
N ILE A 233 5.18 1.01 -2.33
CA ILE A 233 3.87 0.95 -1.66
C ILE A 233 3.84 0.07 -0.39
N GLY A 234 4.88 -0.72 -0.12
CA GLY A 234 4.90 -1.67 0.99
C GLY A 234 4.58 -1.05 2.37
N ALA A 235 4.98 0.19 2.63
CA ALA A 235 4.52 0.93 3.81
C ALA A 235 3.01 1.25 3.76
N LEU A 236 2.51 1.77 2.64
CA LEU A 236 1.11 2.16 2.44
C LEU A 236 0.13 1.03 2.79
N ILE A 237 0.40 -0.21 2.34
CA ILE A 237 -0.51 -1.35 2.57
C ILE A 237 -0.69 -1.72 4.04
N ARG A 238 0.20 -1.27 4.93
CA ARG A 238 0.17 -1.55 6.38
C ARG A 238 -0.66 -0.54 7.16
N GLY A 239 -0.88 0.65 6.58
CA GLY A 239 -1.50 1.80 7.24
C GLY A 239 -2.92 1.55 7.75
N ASP A 240 -3.68 0.69 7.06
CA ASP A 240 -5.07 0.36 7.39
C ASP A 240 -5.27 -0.02 8.87
N ALA A 241 -4.38 -0.85 9.43
CA ALA A 241 -4.50 -1.31 10.81
C ALA A 241 -4.49 -0.14 11.81
N PHE A 242 -3.66 0.87 11.56
CA PHE A 242 -3.59 2.08 12.38
C PHE A 242 -4.82 2.96 12.20
N GLY A 243 -5.38 2.99 10.99
CA GLY A 243 -6.67 3.63 10.73
C GLY A 243 -7.82 2.96 11.49
N TYR A 244 -7.86 1.62 11.50
CA TYR A 244 -8.94 0.86 12.15
C TYR A 244 -9.06 1.11 13.65
N VAL A 245 -7.94 1.39 14.32
CA VAL A 245 -7.90 1.65 15.76
C VAL A 245 -7.97 3.14 16.12
N SER A 246 -8.07 4.02 15.12
CA SER A 246 -8.16 5.48 15.27
C SER A 246 -9.38 6.07 14.55
N PRO A 247 -10.60 5.56 14.79
CA PRO A 247 -11.79 6.05 14.11
C PRO A 247 -12.00 7.54 14.38
N GLY A 248 -12.01 8.35 13.31
CA GLY A 248 -12.17 9.79 13.41
C GLY A 248 -10.92 10.56 13.88
N ASP A 249 -9.77 9.89 14.06
CA ASP A 249 -8.50 10.54 14.42
C ASP A 249 -7.41 10.32 13.34
N PRO A 250 -7.48 11.04 12.21
CA PRO A 250 -6.50 10.92 11.13
C PRO A 250 -5.06 11.24 11.58
N ALA A 251 -4.90 12.23 12.48
CA ALA A 251 -3.60 12.62 13.01
C ALA A 251 -3.00 11.50 13.89
N GLY A 252 -3.83 10.85 14.71
CA GLY A 252 -3.43 9.70 15.52
C GLY A 252 -3.03 8.49 14.71
N ALA A 253 -3.80 8.18 13.67
CA ALA A 253 -3.48 7.11 12.73
C ALA A 253 -2.14 7.38 12.02
N ALA A 254 -1.94 8.59 11.50
CA ALA A 254 -0.70 9.00 10.84
C ALA A 254 0.52 8.94 11.76
N ARG A 255 0.36 9.27 13.05
CA ARG A 255 1.45 9.15 14.04
C ARG A 255 1.91 7.70 14.23
N MET A 256 0.98 6.76 14.35
CA MET A 256 1.32 5.33 14.48
C MET A 256 1.97 4.80 13.21
N ALA A 257 1.40 5.13 12.05
CA ALA A 257 1.97 4.84 10.74
C ALA A 257 3.40 5.37 10.58
N LEU A 258 3.70 6.58 11.06
CA LEU A 258 5.06 7.13 10.96
C LEU A 258 6.08 6.34 11.78
N VAL A 259 5.70 5.88 12.99
CA VAL A 259 6.56 5.04 13.83
C VAL A 259 6.83 3.68 13.17
N ASP A 260 5.83 3.13 12.47
CA ASP A 260 5.93 1.88 11.75
C ASP A 260 6.75 1.98 10.45
N ALA A 261 6.44 2.97 9.60
CA ALA A 261 7.15 3.25 8.36
C ALA A 261 8.64 3.52 8.55
N ARG A 262 9.05 4.06 9.72
CA ARG A 262 10.46 4.34 10.05
C ARG A 262 11.36 3.10 9.94
N LEU A 263 10.80 1.89 10.07
CA LEU A 263 11.56 0.65 10.00
C LEU A 263 12.16 0.40 8.61
N SER A 264 11.39 0.65 7.55
CA SER A 264 11.68 0.16 6.20
C SER A 264 11.59 1.22 5.09
N HIS A 265 10.97 2.38 5.35
CA HIS A 265 10.66 3.37 4.32
C HIS A 265 11.15 4.78 4.67
N THR A 266 11.18 5.63 3.65
CA THR A 266 11.53 7.07 3.71
C THR A 266 10.58 7.88 2.83
N ALA A 267 10.58 9.22 2.98
CA ALA A 267 9.85 10.15 2.11
C ALA A 267 8.44 9.66 1.69
N ASN A 268 8.15 9.55 0.38
CA ASN A 268 6.82 9.15 -0.10
C ASN A 268 6.37 7.78 0.38
N GLY A 269 7.27 6.85 0.68
CA GLY A 269 6.92 5.57 1.32
C GLY A 269 6.30 5.77 2.69
N ARG A 270 6.90 6.64 3.53
CA ARG A 270 6.30 7.01 4.84
C ARG A 270 5.02 7.80 4.68
N TYR A 271 4.99 8.74 3.74
CA TYR A 271 3.80 9.56 3.51
C TYR A 271 2.63 8.72 3.03
N GLY A 272 2.87 7.66 2.24
CA GLY A 272 1.85 6.72 1.81
C GLY A 272 1.17 5.99 2.96
N GLU A 273 1.94 5.50 3.93
CA GLU A 273 1.39 4.85 5.12
C GLU A 273 0.63 5.81 6.01
N MET A 274 1.17 7.02 6.24
CA MET A 274 0.48 8.09 6.94
C MET A 274 -0.87 8.41 6.28
N TRP A 275 -0.86 8.54 4.95
CA TRP A 275 -2.05 8.84 4.15
C TRP A 275 -3.08 7.71 4.22
N ALA A 276 -2.69 6.44 4.02
CA ALA A 276 -3.62 5.31 4.09
C ALA A 276 -4.24 5.14 5.48
N ALA A 277 -3.42 5.24 6.54
CA ALA A 277 -3.89 5.20 7.91
C ALA A 277 -4.89 6.33 8.20
N ALA A 278 -4.57 7.56 7.80
CA ALA A 278 -5.44 8.72 7.95
C ALA A 278 -6.73 8.60 7.13
N LEU A 279 -6.66 8.03 5.93
CA LEU A 279 -7.81 7.81 5.05
C LEU A 279 -8.80 6.83 5.68
N VAL A 280 -8.32 5.69 6.16
CA VAL A 280 -9.17 4.68 6.82
C VAL A 280 -9.74 5.21 8.13
N ALA A 281 -8.93 5.91 8.95
CA ALA A 281 -9.40 6.58 10.16
C ALA A 281 -10.53 7.58 9.87
N ALA A 282 -10.35 8.43 8.86
CA ALA A 282 -11.35 9.39 8.45
C ALA A 282 -12.60 8.71 7.89
N ALA A 283 -12.45 7.64 7.10
CA ALA A 283 -13.55 6.88 6.50
C ALA A 283 -14.50 6.25 7.54
N LEU A 284 -13.98 5.88 8.71
CA LEU A 284 -14.82 5.37 9.82
C LEU A 284 -15.75 6.42 10.43
N ALA A 285 -15.52 7.71 10.16
CA ALA A 285 -16.23 8.84 10.74
C ALA A 285 -16.85 9.80 9.70
N ALA A 286 -16.40 9.76 8.44
CA ALA A 286 -16.83 10.68 7.41
C ALA A 286 -18.20 10.31 6.79
N ASP A 287 -18.90 11.32 6.30
CA ASP A 287 -20.17 11.16 5.58
C ASP A 287 -19.95 10.84 4.09
N SER A 288 -18.72 11.06 3.59
CA SER A 288 -18.39 10.86 2.18
C SER A 288 -16.92 10.50 1.97
N VAL A 289 -16.68 9.81 0.86
CA VAL A 289 -15.33 9.53 0.36
C VAL A 289 -14.52 10.81 0.17
N GLN A 290 -15.11 11.87 -0.40
CA GLN A 290 -14.43 13.14 -0.66
C GLN A 290 -13.95 13.80 0.63
N GLN A 291 -14.76 13.74 1.69
CA GLN A 291 -14.36 14.23 3.01
C GLN A 291 -13.17 13.41 3.54
N ALA A 292 -13.27 12.07 3.54
CA ALA A 292 -12.21 11.20 4.02
C ALA A 292 -10.87 11.43 3.28
N LEU A 293 -10.90 11.54 1.95
CA LEU A 293 -9.72 11.83 1.13
C LEU A 293 -9.09 13.20 1.44
N ARG A 294 -9.90 14.23 1.68
CA ARG A 294 -9.37 15.57 2.04
C ARG A 294 -8.72 15.56 3.43
N HIS A 295 -9.29 14.86 4.40
CA HIS A 295 -8.65 14.68 5.71
C HIS A 295 -7.33 13.89 5.57
N ALA A 296 -7.32 12.80 4.80
CA ALA A 296 -6.11 12.04 4.55
C ALA A 296 -5.02 12.87 3.86
N LEU A 297 -5.37 13.68 2.86
CA LEU A 297 -4.43 14.54 2.17
C LEU A 297 -3.76 15.56 3.12
N SER A 298 -4.47 16.01 4.15
CA SER A 298 -3.97 17.02 5.09
C SER A 298 -2.82 16.53 5.99
N VAL A 299 -2.64 15.21 6.18
CA VAL A 299 -1.46 14.68 6.90
C VAL A 299 -0.22 14.55 6.00
N VAL A 300 -0.36 14.68 4.68
CA VAL A 300 0.73 14.57 3.72
C VAL A 300 1.42 15.93 3.55
N PRO A 301 2.77 16.02 3.56
CA PRO A 301 3.47 17.29 3.36
C PRO A 301 3.06 17.98 2.04
N PRO A 302 2.61 19.24 2.07
CA PRO A 302 1.90 19.87 0.95
C PRO A 302 2.73 20.09 -0.32
N ARG A 303 4.05 20.03 -0.20
CA ARG A 303 5.01 20.21 -1.30
C ARG A 303 5.72 18.91 -1.70
N SER A 304 5.20 17.76 -1.27
CA SER A 304 5.69 16.44 -1.67
C SER A 304 5.10 15.97 -3.00
N ARG A 305 5.76 15.00 -3.65
CA ARG A 305 5.25 14.34 -4.85
C ARG A 305 3.90 13.67 -4.60
N LEU A 306 3.75 12.96 -3.49
CA LEU A 306 2.50 12.30 -3.12
C LEU A 306 1.35 13.31 -2.98
N HIS A 307 1.56 14.42 -2.27
CA HIS A 307 0.51 15.44 -2.12
C HIS A 307 0.08 16.00 -3.48
N PHE A 308 1.03 16.33 -4.35
CA PHE A 308 0.73 16.83 -5.68
C PHE A 308 -0.14 15.86 -6.48
N ALA A 309 0.21 14.57 -6.47
CA ALA A 309 -0.54 13.56 -7.22
C ALA A 309 -1.98 13.42 -6.70
N LEU A 310 -2.17 13.32 -5.39
CA LEU A 310 -3.48 13.17 -4.76
C LEU A 310 -4.35 14.42 -4.93
N ALA A 311 -3.77 15.61 -4.74
CA ALA A 311 -4.44 16.88 -4.96
C ALA A 311 -4.88 17.05 -6.42
N HIS A 312 -4.07 16.59 -7.38
CA HIS A 312 -4.42 16.63 -8.78
C HIS A 312 -5.62 15.73 -9.11
N VAL A 313 -5.65 14.50 -8.61
CA VAL A 313 -6.79 13.59 -8.80
C VAL A 313 -8.08 14.17 -8.20
N LEU A 314 -8.01 14.77 -7.00
CA LEU A 314 -9.14 15.47 -6.40
C LEU A 314 -9.62 16.64 -7.27
N SER A 315 -8.69 17.43 -7.80
CA SER A 315 -8.99 18.54 -8.71
C SER A 315 -9.64 18.08 -10.01
N LEU A 316 -9.18 16.98 -10.61
CA LEU A 316 -9.82 16.40 -11.81
C LEU A 316 -11.29 16.05 -11.54
N ARG A 317 -11.58 15.47 -10.37
CA ARG A 317 -12.96 15.17 -9.98
C ARG A 317 -13.79 16.44 -9.81
N GLU A 318 -13.25 17.48 -9.19
CA GLU A 318 -13.93 18.77 -8.98
C GLU A 318 -14.21 19.51 -10.29
N GLN A 319 -13.33 19.35 -11.28
CA GLN A 319 -13.48 19.91 -12.63
C GLN A 319 -14.43 19.11 -13.53
N GLY A 320 -14.98 17.99 -13.03
CA GLY A 320 -15.93 17.16 -13.76
C GLY A 320 -15.31 16.18 -14.76
N ALA A 321 -14.00 15.88 -14.64
CA ALA A 321 -13.34 14.90 -15.48
C ALA A 321 -13.94 13.49 -15.33
N GLY A 322 -13.95 12.75 -16.43
CA GLY A 322 -14.34 11.35 -16.48
C GLY A 322 -13.27 10.43 -15.87
N ARG A 323 -13.69 9.23 -15.45
CA ARG A 323 -12.79 8.21 -14.89
C ARG A 323 -11.68 7.78 -15.86
N VAL A 324 -11.95 7.82 -17.17
CA VAL A 324 -10.94 7.48 -18.20
C VAL A 324 -9.87 8.56 -18.24
N GLU A 325 -10.26 9.84 -18.28
CA GLU A 325 -9.32 10.97 -18.24
C GLU A 325 -8.43 10.95 -16.99
N ALA A 326 -8.99 10.58 -15.83
CA ALA A 326 -8.21 10.44 -14.60
C ALA A 326 -7.18 9.30 -14.64
N LEU A 327 -7.54 8.15 -15.21
CA LEU A 327 -6.61 7.04 -15.39
C LEU A 327 -5.55 7.35 -16.45
N ASP A 328 -5.92 8.03 -17.53
CA ASP A 328 -5.00 8.46 -18.59
C ASP A 328 -3.97 9.44 -18.03
N TRP A 329 -4.38 10.36 -17.16
CA TRP A 329 -3.44 11.22 -16.45
C TRP A 329 -2.44 10.44 -15.59
N VAL A 330 -2.86 9.36 -14.91
CA VAL A 330 -1.91 8.52 -14.12
C VAL A 330 -0.87 7.89 -15.04
N ASP A 331 -1.26 7.40 -16.21
CA ASP A 331 -0.30 6.82 -17.17
C ASP A 331 0.64 7.88 -17.76
N GLU A 332 0.12 9.05 -18.10
CA GLU A 332 0.89 10.12 -18.72
C GLU A 332 1.85 10.80 -17.73
N ALA A 333 1.37 11.12 -16.52
CA ALA A 333 2.12 11.91 -15.54
C ALA A 333 2.92 11.05 -14.55
N LEU A 334 2.47 9.82 -14.29
CA LEU A 334 3.06 8.93 -13.28
C LEU A 334 3.50 7.57 -13.88
N GLY A 335 3.49 7.45 -15.21
CA GLY A 335 3.90 6.25 -15.96
C GLY A 335 5.33 5.80 -15.70
N ASP A 336 6.24 6.76 -15.48
CA ASP A 336 7.67 6.53 -15.28
C ASP A 336 8.01 5.96 -13.90
N TYR A 337 7.09 6.01 -12.94
CA TYR A 337 7.30 5.36 -11.65
C TYR A 337 7.21 3.83 -11.80
N PRO A 338 8.01 3.07 -11.03
CA PRO A 338 7.83 1.63 -10.88
C PRO A 338 6.36 1.30 -10.61
N TRP A 339 5.88 0.20 -11.17
CA TRP A 339 4.47 -0.19 -11.04
C TRP A 339 4.04 -0.35 -9.58
N VAL A 340 4.98 -0.59 -8.65
CA VAL A 340 4.75 -0.78 -7.21
C VAL A 340 5.13 0.47 -6.38
N HIS A 341 5.36 1.63 -7.00
CA HIS A 341 5.72 2.87 -6.29
C HIS A 341 4.53 3.42 -5.47
N THR A 342 4.77 4.16 -4.38
CA THR A 342 3.64 4.68 -3.57
C THR A 342 2.76 5.68 -4.33
N VAL A 343 3.37 6.61 -5.07
CA VAL A 343 2.68 7.79 -5.64
C VAL A 343 1.61 7.42 -6.67
N ASN A 344 1.94 6.57 -7.66
CA ASN A 344 1.01 6.16 -8.72
C ASN A 344 -0.11 5.27 -8.17
N ASN A 345 0.20 4.39 -7.22
CA ASN A 345 -0.76 3.51 -6.59
C ASN A 345 -1.74 4.26 -5.67
N ALA A 346 -1.27 5.23 -4.87
CA ALA A 346 -2.15 6.10 -4.08
C ALA A 346 -3.10 6.93 -4.96
N ALA A 347 -2.65 7.37 -6.14
CA ALA A 347 -3.51 8.02 -7.13
C ALA A 347 -4.60 7.07 -7.65
N LEU A 348 -4.27 5.81 -7.96
CA LEU A 348 -5.25 4.80 -8.39
C LEU A 348 -6.29 4.48 -7.32
N ILE A 349 -5.88 4.34 -6.05
CA ILE A 349 -6.79 4.19 -4.90
C ILE A 349 -7.77 5.36 -4.83
N THR A 350 -7.25 6.59 -4.98
CA THR A 350 -8.06 7.82 -4.96
C THR A 350 -9.07 7.85 -6.12
N ILE A 351 -8.66 7.43 -7.32
CA ILE A 351 -9.56 7.33 -8.48
C ILE A 351 -10.67 6.31 -8.24
N GLY A 352 -10.32 5.11 -7.77
CA GLY A 352 -11.28 4.06 -7.45
C GLY A 352 -12.37 4.56 -6.51
N LEU A 353 -11.97 5.24 -5.44
CA LEU A 353 -12.88 5.79 -4.43
C LEU A 353 -13.75 6.94 -4.97
N LEU A 354 -13.19 7.87 -5.75
CA LEU A 354 -13.93 9.06 -6.20
C LEU A 354 -14.93 8.78 -7.34
N TRP A 355 -14.61 7.82 -8.22
CA TRP A 355 -15.46 7.48 -9.38
C TRP A 355 -16.24 6.18 -9.22
N GLY A 356 -15.98 5.39 -8.18
CA GLY A 356 -16.79 4.22 -7.81
C GLY A 356 -18.02 4.60 -7.00
N GLY A 357 -19.22 4.19 -7.47
CA GLY A 357 -20.48 4.41 -6.72
C GLY A 357 -20.82 3.25 -5.78
N HIS A 358 -20.53 2.03 -6.20
CA HIS A 358 -20.74 0.80 -5.44
C HIS A 358 -19.41 0.08 -5.19
N PHE A 359 -19.40 -0.90 -4.29
CA PHE A 359 -18.19 -1.65 -3.91
C PHE A 359 -17.41 -2.17 -5.14
N MET A 360 -18.08 -2.90 -6.05
CA MET A 360 -17.43 -3.44 -7.25
C MET A 360 -17.05 -2.37 -8.27
N ASP A 361 -17.76 -1.24 -8.32
CA ASP A 361 -17.36 -0.13 -9.20
C ASP A 361 -16.04 0.46 -8.74
N ALA A 362 -15.89 0.68 -7.43
CA ALA A 362 -14.68 1.25 -6.83
C ALA A 362 -13.48 0.29 -6.97
N VAL A 363 -13.65 -0.96 -6.55
CA VAL A 363 -12.60 -1.99 -6.63
C VAL A 363 -12.24 -2.29 -8.08
N GLY A 364 -13.23 -2.54 -8.94
CA GLY A 364 -13.00 -2.87 -10.35
C GLY A 364 -12.36 -1.72 -11.13
N LEU A 365 -12.72 -0.46 -10.84
CA LEU A 365 -12.06 0.71 -11.44
C LEU A 365 -10.60 0.80 -11.00
N THR A 366 -10.32 0.55 -9.72
CA THR A 366 -8.95 0.54 -9.18
C THR A 366 -8.09 -0.51 -9.88
N ILE A 367 -8.60 -1.75 -9.96
CA ILE A 367 -7.91 -2.86 -10.64
C ILE A 367 -7.70 -2.55 -12.12
N SER A 368 -8.68 -1.90 -12.78
CA SER A 368 -8.54 -1.53 -14.20
C SER A 368 -7.41 -0.54 -14.47
N GLY A 369 -6.88 0.13 -13.43
CA GLY A 369 -5.69 0.98 -13.48
C GLY A 369 -4.36 0.23 -13.60
N GLY A 370 -4.35 -1.10 -13.44
CA GLY A 370 -3.14 -1.91 -13.47
C GLY A 370 -2.28 -1.73 -12.23
N ARG A 371 -0.98 -2.00 -12.38
CA ARG A 371 0.03 -1.82 -11.32
C ARG A 371 -0.22 -2.78 -10.17
N ASP A 372 -0.16 -2.30 -8.92
CA ASP A 372 -0.30 -3.11 -7.72
C ASP A 372 -1.77 -3.33 -7.36
N THR A 373 -2.44 -4.16 -8.17
CA THR A 373 -3.90 -4.24 -8.21
C THR A 373 -4.53 -4.81 -6.96
N ASP A 374 -3.90 -5.77 -6.29
CA ASP A 374 -4.43 -6.32 -5.04
C ASP A 374 -4.23 -5.39 -3.86
N SER A 375 -3.05 -4.80 -3.69
CA SER A 375 -2.77 -3.79 -2.66
C SER A 375 -3.70 -2.59 -2.75
N ASN A 376 -3.87 -2.06 -3.96
CA ASN A 376 -4.77 -0.93 -4.20
C ASN A 376 -6.23 -1.32 -3.92
N ALA A 377 -6.68 -2.46 -4.43
CA ALA A 377 -8.04 -2.94 -4.21
C ALA A 377 -8.32 -3.26 -2.74
N ALA A 378 -7.32 -3.74 -1.99
CA ALA A 378 -7.40 -3.99 -0.56
C ALA A 378 -7.69 -2.69 0.20
N THR A 379 -6.91 -1.64 -0.06
CA THR A 379 -7.11 -0.33 0.57
C THR A 379 -8.46 0.29 0.17
N VAL A 380 -8.86 0.19 -1.10
CA VAL A 380 -10.18 0.68 -1.56
C VAL A 380 -11.32 -0.08 -0.89
N GLY A 381 -11.23 -1.40 -0.80
CA GLY A 381 -12.23 -2.23 -0.13
C GLY A 381 -12.31 -1.93 1.37
N SER A 382 -11.17 -1.70 2.00
CA SER A 382 -11.05 -1.27 3.40
C SER A 382 -11.77 0.03 3.67
N VAL A 383 -11.52 1.06 2.85
CA VAL A 383 -12.19 2.37 2.96
C VAL A 383 -13.69 2.27 2.67
N TYR A 384 -14.08 1.50 1.65
CA TYR A 384 -15.49 1.30 1.33
C TYR A 384 -16.23 0.62 2.50
N GLY A 385 -15.65 -0.44 3.07
CA GLY A 385 -16.20 -1.12 4.24
C GLY A 385 -16.23 -0.26 5.50
N ALA A 386 -15.23 0.61 5.69
CA ALA A 386 -15.21 1.58 6.79
C ALA A 386 -16.37 2.58 6.70
N LEU A 387 -16.72 3.04 5.50
CA LEU A 387 -17.85 3.96 5.29
C LEU A 387 -19.21 3.27 5.43
N HIS A 388 -19.36 2.10 4.81
CA HIS A 388 -20.67 1.47 4.57
C HIS A 388 -20.98 0.29 5.50
N GLY A 389 -20.03 -0.15 6.32
CA GLY A 389 -20.17 -1.35 7.14
C GLY A 389 -20.11 -2.64 6.31
N ARG A 390 -20.13 -3.79 7.00
CA ARG A 390 -20.07 -5.11 6.35
C ARG A 390 -21.17 -5.34 5.33
N ASP A 391 -22.37 -4.79 5.57
CA ASP A 391 -23.54 -4.97 4.71
C ASP A 391 -23.43 -4.17 3.40
N GLY A 392 -22.46 -3.26 3.30
CA GLY A 392 -22.09 -2.59 2.06
C GLY A 392 -21.27 -3.45 1.09
N ILE A 393 -20.79 -4.62 1.54
CA ILE A 393 -20.01 -5.55 0.72
C ILE A 393 -20.94 -6.60 0.13
N PRO A 394 -20.92 -6.85 -1.19
CA PRO A 394 -21.79 -7.83 -1.82
C PRO A 394 -21.65 -9.23 -1.19
N PRO A 395 -22.73 -9.84 -0.67
CA PRO A 395 -22.66 -11.11 0.05
C PRO A 395 -22.17 -12.28 -0.80
N GLU A 396 -22.35 -12.22 -2.13
CA GLU A 396 -21.83 -13.20 -3.08
C GLU A 396 -20.30 -13.18 -3.22
N LEU A 397 -19.65 -12.04 -2.95
CA LEU A 397 -18.18 -11.95 -2.94
C LEU A 397 -17.61 -12.47 -1.63
N VAL A 398 -18.34 -12.30 -0.52
CA VAL A 398 -17.97 -12.82 0.79
C VAL A 398 -18.12 -14.33 0.82
N GLY A 399 -19.34 -14.81 0.53
CA GLY A 399 -19.70 -16.21 0.47
C GLY A 399 -19.23 -17.01 1.69
N THR A 400 -18.73 -18.22 1.43
CA THR A 400 -18.08 -19.06 2.44
C THR A 400 -16.55 -18.92 2.44
N THR A 401 -16.00 -18.18 1.49
CA THR A 401 -14.55 -18.11 1.23
C THR A 401 -13.87 -16.99 2.01
N HIS A 402 -14.59 -15.92 2.38
CA HIS A 402 -14.04 -14.78 3.13
C HIS A 402 -14.35 -14.84 4.64
N VAL A 403 -14.41 -16.06 5.18
CA VAL A 403 -14.63 -16.27 6.63
C VAL A 403 -13.32 -16.30 7.40
N ARG A 404 -12.29 -16.94 6.83
CA ARG A 404 -10.96 -17.09 7.42
C ARG A 404 -9.89 -16.64 6.44
N VAL A 405 -8.75 -16.21 6.96
CA VAL A 405 -7.63 -15.74 6.16
C VAL A 405 -6.43 -16.66 6.30
N ARG A 406 -5.80 -17.03 5.18
CA ARG A 406 -4.47 -17.66 5.22
C ARG A 406 -3.41 -16.60 5.54
N SER A 407 -2.52 -16.88 6.48
CA SER A 407 -1.51 -15.91 6.93
C SER A 407 -0.15 -16.56 7.16
N ALA A 408 0.93 -15.83 6.85
CA ALA A 408 2.29 -16.21 7.19
C ALA A 408 2.70 -15.75 8.61
N VAL A 409 1.90 -14.91 9.27
CA VAL A 409 2.16 -14.44 10.63
C VAL A 409 2.00 -15.60 11.60
N ARG A 410 3.06 -15.87 12.39
CA ARG A 410 3.09 -16.96 13.37
C ARG A 410 1.91 -16.85 14.34
N ASP A 411 1.13 -17.94 14.43
CA ASP A 411 -0.07 -18.12 15.26
C ASP A 411 -1.38 -17.53 14.69
N PHE A 412 -1.39 -17.04 13.44
CA PHE A 412 -2.57 -16.39 12.84
C PHE A 412 -3.10 -17.05 11.55
N ASP A 413 -2.52 -18.16 11.08
CA ASP A 413 -3.06 -18.86 9.90
C ASP A 413 -4.50 -19.33 10.17
N ARG A 414 -5.40 -19.04 9.23
CA ARG A 414 -6.84 -19.34 9.28
C ARG A 414 -7.61 -18.63 10.39
N ILE A 415 -7.11 -17.49 10.90
CA ILE A 415 -7.90 -16.63 11.79
C ILE A 415 -9.16 -16.12 11.08
N ALA A 416 -10.26 -16.00 11.81
CA ALA A 416 -11.52 -15.50 11.26
C ALA A 416 -11.46 -13.98 11.05
N VAL A 417 -12.00 -13.50 9.93
CA VAL A 417 -12.14 -12.05 9.66
C VAL A 417 -12.94 -11.36 10.77
N ALA A 418 -14.01 -12.01 11.24
CA ALA A 418 -14.81 -11.51 12.35
C ALA A 418 -14.03 -11.42 13.68
N GLU A 419 -13.06 -12.31 13.92
CA GLU A 419 -12.21 -12.25 15.12
C GLU A 419 -11.22 -11.09 15.01
N LEU A 420 -10.60 -10.88 13.84
CA LEU A 420 -9.75 -9.72 13.58
C LEU A 420 -10.50 -8.41 13.79
N ALA A 421 -11.72 -8.31 13.26
CA ALA A 421 -12.58 -7.16 13.45
C ALA A 421 -12.94 -6.93 14.93
N ALA A 422 -13.31 -7.98 15.67
CA ALA A 422 -13.66 -7.88 17.09
C ALA A 422 -12.47 -7.46 17.96
N ARG A 423 -11.27 -7.98 17.67
CA ARG A 423 -10.01 -7.55 18.33
C ARG A 423 -9.72 -6.08 18.09
N THR A 424 -9.87 -5.65 16.85
CA THR A 424 -9.65 -4.28 16.43
C THR A 424 -10.65 -3.32 17.08
N ALA A 425 -11.94 -3.66 17.12
CA ALA A 425 -12.98 -2.85 17.75
C ALA A 425 -12.75 -2.63 19.26
N ARG A 426 -12.18 -3.62 19.97
CA ARG A 426 -11.77 -3.46 21.38
C ARG A 426 -10.69 -2.40 21.55
N LEU A 427 -9.70 -2.38 20.65
CA LEU A 427 -8.64 -1.37 20.68
C LEU A 427 -9.16 0.01 20.29
N ALA A 428 -10.00 0.11 19.25
CA ALA A 428 -10.60 1.37 18.83
C ALA A 428 -11.39 2.05 19.97
N GLY A 429 -12.11 1.26 20.79
CA GLY A 429 -12.78 1.77 21.99
C GLY A 429 -11.83 2.24 23.10
N THR A 430 -10.60 1.73 23.14
CA THR A 430 -9.57 2.05 24.15
C THR A 430 -8.71 3.25 23.75
N PHE A 431 -8.43 3.40 22.45
CA PHE A 431 -7.59 4.47 21.91
C PHE A 431 -8.36 5.71 21.47
N ALA A 432 -9.70 5.69 21.57
CA ALA A 432 -10.51 6.86 21.28
C ALA A 432 -10.04 8.07 22.11
N PRO A 433 -9.88 9.26 21.51
CA PRO A 433 -9.52 10.45 22.24
C PRO A 433 -10.54 10.72 23.37
N PRO A 434 -10.06 11.27 24.50
CA PRO A 434 -10.88 11.49 25.71
C PRO A 434 -12.05 12.46 25.50
#